data_AF-A0AAJ0HVC4-F1
#
_entry.id   AF-A0AAJ0HVC4-F1
#
_cell.length_a   1.000
_cell.length_b   1.000
_cell.length_c   1.000
_cell.angle_alpha   90.00
_cell.angle_beta   90.00
_cell.angle_gamma   90.00
#
_symmetry.space_group_name_H-M   'P 1'
#
loop_
_entity.id
_entity.type
_entity.pdbx_description
1 polymer ?
#
loop_
_entity_poly.entity_id
_entity_poly.type
_entity_poly.pdbx_seq_one_letter_code
_entity_poly.pdbx_strand_id
1 'polypeptide(L)'
;MVLSFVSRLVFPALAAAAVTAEEPKPCAQVFDYGNVIGVSYQPSNIDASNYTRSYSANASLPLAGPNLRVLTSTQVVKINFKKSGSKQQTTGVTLVNGTTIYARRELISLPGVGENYQYHLRIQISYQPKDNFTSFDVLRSNSTAAAAELAKRLAGEVLGSNASALEALVHATVGTSADVGHRAKLAQLANAHVPQAEVIFSDGYTGVKGYPPTTSLLYGKEFFTLIAGLMHPPADPLGKPVIDPKYLDNEYNFQAMVELVKFCRRIALAEPLRGVWVDEYDPGLERFVANTTLRIFHPMGTAAMLPKADGGVVDSELVVCGTENLRVVDASMIPVQISAHIQTAVYAIGEKAADIIIAAHA
;
A
#
# COMPACT_ATOMS: atom_id res chain seq x y z
N MET A 1 1.69 9.43 -2.41
CA MET A 1 2.01 10.05 -1.11
C MET A 1 0.71 10.35 -0.41
N VAL A 2 0.33 9.56 0.59
CA VAL A 2 -0.81 9.89 1.46
C VAL A 2 -0.28 10.81 2.56
N LEU A 3 -0.80 12.03 2.65
CA LEU A 3 -0.79 12.77 3.91
C LEU A 3 -2.14 12.47 4.55
N SER A 4 -2.16 11.55 5.52
CA SER A 4 -3.32 11.34 6.38
C SER A 4 -3.37 12.46 7.40
N PHE A 5 -3.70 13.67 6.93
CA PHE A 5 -4.17 14.74 7.81
C PHE A 5 -5.68 14.81 7.74
N VAL A 6 -6.26 14.99 8.91
CA VAL A 6 -7.68 14.93 9.17
C VAL A 6 -8.19 16.34 9.42
N SER A 7 -9.06 16.83 8.55
CA SER A 7 -9.87 18.02 8.84
C SER A 7 -10.65 17.78 10.14
N ARG A 8 -10.45 18.66 11.13
CA ARG A 8 -10.90 18.50 12.53
C ARG A 8 -12.40 18.26 12.74
N LEU A 9 -13.22 18.47 11.70
CA LEU A 9 -14.67 18.27 11.72
C LEU A 9 -15.14 17.12 10.80
N VAL A 10 -14.42 16.86 9.70
CA VAL A 10 -14.89 15.91 8.67
C VAL A 10 -14.59 14.45 9.04
N PHE A 11 -13.44 14.15 9.65
CA PHE A 11 -13.15 12.76 10.05
C PHE A 11 -13.95 12.28 11.27
N PRO A 12 -14.18 13.08 12.35
CA PRO A 12 -15.12 12.67 13.40
C PRO A 12 -16.51 12.37 12.82
N ALA A 13 -16.92 13.13 11.80
CA ALA A 13 -18.17 12.88 11.09
C ALA A 13 -18.13 11.61 10.23
N LEU A 14 -17.03 11.35 9.52
CA LEU A 14 -16.81 10.08 8.80
C LEU A 14 -16.83 8.88 9.74
N ALA A 15 -16.14 8.95 10.88
CA ALA A 15 -16.05 7.84 11.82
C ALA A 15 -17.44 7.50 12.38
N ALA A 16 -18.22 8.50 12.78
CA ALA A 16 -19.61 8.32 13.17
C ALA A 16 -20.49 7.80 12.03
N ALA A 17 -20.32 8.31 10.80
CA ALA A 17 -21.07 7.88 9.62
C ALA A 17 -20.74 6.44 9.15
N ALA A 18 -19.50 5.99 9.36
CA ALA A 18 -19.11 4.61 9.12
C ALA A 18 -19.72 3.66 10.16
N VAL A 19 -19.74 4.07 11.44
CA VAL A 19 -20.38 3.32 12.54
C VAL A 19 -21.90 3.26 12.42
N THR A 20 -22.56 4.24 11.77
CA THR A 20 -24.00 4.20 11.47
C THR A 20 -24.38 3.54 10.14
N ALA A 21 -23.41 3.35 9.23
CA ALA A 21 -23.60 2.65 7.95
C ALA A 21 -23.32 1.12 8.03
N GLU A 22 -22.88 0.63 9.18
CA GLU A 22 -22.69 -0.80 9.49
C GLU A 22 -23.43 -1.18 10.80
N GLU A 23 -23.43 -2.46 11.17
CA GLU A 23 -23.62 -2.83 12.58
C GLU A 23 -22.47 -2.23 13.43
N PRO A 24 -22.69 -1.88 14.72
CA PRO A 24 -21.82 -0.98 15.48
C PRO A 24 -20.44 -1.59 15.83
N LYS A 25 -19.50 -1.49 14.89
CA LYS A 25 -18.08 -1.81 15.11
C LYS A 25 -17.39 -0.68 15.89
N PRO A 26 -16.48 -0.99 16.83
CA PRO A 26 -15.78 0.04 17.60
C PRO A 26 -14.81 0.85 16.74
N CYS A 27 -14.89 2.18 16.84
CA CYS A 27 -13.91 3.11 16.29
C CYS A 27 -12.78 3.33 17.31
N ALA A 28 -11.67 2.60 17.19
CA ALA A 28 -10.62 2.59 18.22
C ALA A 28 -9.25 2.03 17.79
N GLN A 29 -9.22 0.85 17.17
CA GLN A 29 -8.00 0.03 17.17
C GLN A 29 -6.94 0.55 16.20
N VAL A 30 -5.73 0.84 16.70
CA VAL A 30 -4.57 1.10 15.84
C VAL A 30 -4.23 -0.19 15.07
N PHE A 31 -4.17 -0.09 13.75
CA PHE A 31 -4.07 -1.24 12.84
C PHE A 31 -2.74 -2.02 12.92
N ASP A 32 -1.74 -1.50 13.66
CA ASP A 32 -0.40 -2.10 13.78
C ASP A 32 -0.37 -3.38 14.65
N TYR A 33 -1.41 -3.66 15.44
CA TYR A 33 -1.50 -4.85 16.32
C TYR A 33 -1.91 -6.15 15.60
N GLY A 34 -1.87 -6.17 14.26
CA GLY A 34 -2.21 -7.36 13.45
C GLY A 34 -3.71 -7.62 13.28
N ASN A 35 -4.58 -6.85 13.95
CA ASN A 35 -5.99 -6.72 13.58
C ASN A 35 -6.23 -5.38 12.88
N VAL A 36 -6.76 -5.45 11.67
CA VAL A 36 -6.91 -4.33 10.71
C VAL A 36 -8.40 -4.00 10.44
N ILE A 37 -9.29 -4.46 11.32
CA ILE A 37 -10.75 -4.31 11.16
C ILE A 37 -11.30 -3.30 12.16
N GLY A 38 -11.98 -2.27 11.62
CA GLY A 38 -12.67 -1.24 12.38
C GLY A 38 -12.49 0.13 11.72
N VAL A 39 -12.71 1.19 12.50
CA VAL A 39 -12.36 2.56 12.12
C VAL A 39 -11.19 3.02 12.99
N SER A 40 -10.18 3.63 12.37
CA SER A 40 -8.93 3.98 13.03
C SER A 40 -8.29 5.24 12.43
N TYR A 41 -7.51 5.96 13.24
CA TYR A 41 -6.46 6.84 12.74
C TYR A 41 -5.24 5.98 12.43
N GLN A 42 -4.83 5.89 11.16
CA GLN A 42 -3.58 5.22 10.83
C GLN A 42 -2.37 6.08 11.21
N PRO A 43 -1.34 5.51 11.87
CA PRO A 43 -0.07 6.18 12.04
C PRO A 43 0.61 6.38 10.68
N SER A 44 1.56 7.31 10.61
CA SER A 44 2.29 7.62 9.38
C SER A 44 3.79 7.47 9.60
N ASN A 45 4.54 7.20 8.54
CA ASN A 45 6.01 7.20 8.57
C ASN A 45 6.58 8.62 8.54
N ILE A 46 6.13 9.43 9.50
CA ILE A 46 6.60 10.78 9.80
C ILE A 46 7.21 10.74 11.19
N ASP A 47 8.44 11.20 11.33
CA ASP A 47 9.13 11.31 12.61
C ASP A 47 8.51 12.44 13.43
N ALA A 48 7.87 12.14 14.56
CA ALA A 48 7.18 13.11 15.40
C ALA A 48 8.11 14.14 16.10
N SER A 49 9.43 13.97 16.02
CA SER A 49 10.41 14.94 16.56
C SER A 49 10.74 16.08 15.59
N ASN A 50 10.61 15.86 14.28
CA ASN A 50 11.07 16.79 13.23
C ASN A 50 10.17 16.87 11.99
N TYR A 51 9.10 16.06 11.93
CA TYR A 51 8.08 16.01 10.88
C TYR A 51 8.62 15.82 9.45
N THR A 52 9.79 15.18 9.35
CA THR A 52 10.32 14.61 8.11
C THR A 52 9.81 13.18 7.92
N ARG A 53 9.93 12.65 6.70
CA ARG A 53 9.52 11.27 6.39
C ARG A 53 10.62 10.29 6.80
N SER A 54 10.23 9.25 7.54
CA SER A 54 11.06 8.09 7.86
C SER A 54 11.24 7.23 6.59
N TYR A 55 12.18 7.63 5.74
CA TYR A 55 12.66 6.82 4.61
C TYR A 55 13.57 5.69 5.12
N SER A 56 13.52 4.51 4.50
CA SER A 56 14.41 3.38 4.80
C SER A 56 15.89 3.75 4.75
N ALA A 57 16.29 4.54 3.76
CA ALA A 57 17.65 5.06 3.63
C ALA A 57 18.06 5.94 4.82
N ASN A 58 17.18 6.83 5.29
CA ASN A 58 17.46 7.74 6.40
C ASN A 58 17.51 7.01 7.75
N ALA A 59 16.75 5.92 7.91
CA ALA A 59 16.79 5.10 9.12
C ALA A 59 18.00 4.16 9.17
N SER A 60 18.30 3.49 8.05
CA SER A 60 19.23 2.35 8.04
C SER A 60 20.67 2.72 7.66
N LEU A 61 20.89 3.71 6.78
CA LEU A 61 22.25 4.07 6.36
C LEU A 61 23.10 4.71 7.47
N PRO A 62 22.57 5.52 8.41
CA PRO A 62 23.37 6.04 9.53
C PRO A 62 23.86 4.97 10.51
N LEU A 63 23.25 3.78 10.51
CA LEU A 63 23.64 2.64 11.34
C LEU A 63 24.75 1.79 10.67
N ALA A 64 25.09 2.05 9.42
CA ALA A 64 26.00 1.22 8.64
C ALA A 64 27.48 1.47 8.98
N GLY A 65 28.24 0.38 9.11
CA GLY A 65 29.70 0.44 9.27
C GLY A 65 30.45 0.90 8.00
N PRO A 66 31.75 1.24 8.13
CA PRO A 66 32.58 1.74 7.03
C PRO A 66 32.85 0.70 5.90
N ASN A 67 32.33 -0.51 6.06
CA ASN A 67 32.34 -1.58 5.06
C ASN A 67 31.17 -1.50 4.06
N LEU A 68 30.11 -0.72 4.33
CA LEU A 68 29.03 -0.51 3.36
C LEU A 68 29.49 0.38 2.19
N ARG A 69 29.08 0.03 0.97
CA ARG A 69 29.25 0.86 -0.23
C ARG A 69 27.92 0.99 -0.96
N VAL A 70 27.43 2.22 -1.09
CA VAL A 70 26.20 2.53 -1.82
C VAL A 70 26.56 3.08 -3.20
N LEU A 71 26.04 2.48 -4.26
CA LEU A 71 26.19 2.95 -5.64
C LEU A 71 24.84 3.48 -6.14
N THR A 72 24.65 4.79 -6.06
CA THR A 72 23.46 5.48 -6.59
C THR A 72 23.51 5.56 -8.12
N SER A 73 22.36 5.87 -8.75
CA SER A 73 22.22 6.00 -10.21
C SER A 73 22.76 4.81 -11.03
N THR A 74 22.79 3.63 -10.40
CA THR A 74 23.44 2.42 -10.91
C THR A 74 22.41 1.29 -10.98
N GLN A 75 22.24 0.71 -12.16
CA GLN A 75 21.27 -0.36 -12.41
C GLN A 75 21.98 -1.67 -12.76
N VAL A 76 21.60 -2.74 -12.07
CA VAL A 76 21.91 -4.14 -12.43
C VAL A 76 21.01 -4.56 -13.59
N VAL A 77 21.59 -5.18 -14.62
CA VAL A 77 20.84 -5.76 -15.76
C VAL A 77 20.85 -7.29 -15.77
N LYS A 78 21.77 -7.91 -15.02
CA LYS A 78 22.00 -9.36 -15.07
C LYS A 78 22.68 -9.87 -13.79
N ILE A 79 22.25 -11.05 -13.32
CA ILE A 79 23.03 -11.88 -12.39
C ILE A 79 23.99 -12.76 -13.19
N ASN A 80 25.23 -12.88 -12.71
CA ASN A 80 26.22 -13.80 -13.24
C ASN A 80 26.28 -15.07 -12.39
N PHE A 81 26.33 -16.21 -13.08
CA PHE A 81 26.33 -17.55 -12.50
C PHE A 81 27.51 -18.36 -13.03
N LYS A 82 27.91 -19.38 -12.27
CA LYS A 82 28.72 -20.51 -12.72
C LYS A 82 28.01 -21.82 -12.35
N LYS A 83 28.29 -22.91 -13.06
CA LYS A 83 27.75 -24.23 -12.73
C LYS A 83 28.36 -24.74 -11.42
N SER A 84 27.52 -25.29 -10.54
CA SER A 84 27.91 -25.89 -9.26
C SER A 84 27.16 -27.22 -9.08
N GLY A 85 27.76 -28.31 -9.56
CA GLY A 85 27.09 -29.62 -9.63
C GLY A 85 25.81 -29.57 -10.48
N SER A 86 24.66 -29.79 -9.85
CA SER A 86 23.31 -29.68 -10.41
C SER A 86 22.66 -28.29 -10.25
N LYS A 87 23.27 -27.39 -9.48
CA LYS A 87 22.82 -26.03 -9.21
C LYS A 87 23.60 -24.97 -10.01
N GLN A 88 23.15 -23.72 -9.94
CA GLN A 88 23.92 -22.55 -10.38
C GLN A 88 24.39 -21.74 -9.17
N GLN A 89 25.71 -21.63 -8.97
CA GLN A 89 26.25 -20.73 -7.94
C GLN A 89 26.42 -19.32 -8.51
N THR A 90 25.89 -18.35 -7.79
CA THR A 90 25.97 -16.94 -8.15
C THR A 90 27.37 -16.38 -7.90
N THR A 91 27.86 -15.55 -8.82
CA THR A 91 29.23 -14.97 -8.77
C THR A 91 29.24 -13.44 -8.71
N GLY A 92 28.10 -12.78 -8.94
CA GLY A 92 27.98 -11.33 -8.94
C GLY A 92 26.92 -10.81 -9.91
N VAL A 93 27.04 -9.55 -10.29
CA VAL A 93 26.11 -8.84 -11.19
C VAL A 93 26.84 -8.07 -12.29
N THR A 94 26.19 -7.91 -13.43
CA THR A 94 26.58 -6.96 -14.48
C THR A 94 25.63 -5.76 -14.50
N LEU A 95 26.20 -4.57 -14.62
CA LEU A 95 25.51 -3.28 -14.66
C LEU A 95 25.20 -2.84 -16.10
N VAL A 96 24.31 -1.85 -16.27
CA VAL A 96 23.95 -1.28 -17.60
C VAL A 96 25.18 -0.89 -18.43
N ASN A 97 26.23 -0.35 -17.80
CA ASN A 97 27.48 0.06 -18.45
C ASN A 97 28.48 -1.10 -18.72
N GLY A 98 28.07 -2.35 -18.58
CA GLY A 98 28.91 -3.54 -18.76
C GLY A 98 29.84 -3.87 -17.60
N THR A 99 29.98 -2.99 -16.59
CA THR A 99 30.80 -3.25 -15.41
C THR A 99 30.26 -4.45 -14.64
N THR A 100 31.14 -5.33 -14.16
CA THR A 100 30.76 -6.49 -13.36
C THR A 100 31.27 -6.35 -11.92
N ILE A 101 30.36 -6.51 -10.96
CA ILE A 101 30.66 -6.50 -9.52
C ILE A 101 30.55 -7.94 -9.01
N TYR A 102 31.63 -8.46 -8.42
CA TYR A 102 31.71 -9.84 -7.95
C TYR A 102 31.24 -9.99 -6.49
N ALA A 103 30.41 -11.00 -6.23
CA ALA A 103 30.00 -11.40 -4.89
C ALA A 103 30.84 -12.59 -4.40
N ARG A 104 31.38 -12.51 -3.18
CA ARG A 104 32.22 -13.57 -2.58
C ARG A 104 31.51 -14.52 -1.63
N ARG A 105 30.41 -14.07 -1.02
CA ARG A 105 29.56 -14.87 -0.12
C ARG A 105 28.20 -15.04 -0.77
N GLU A 106 27.35 -14.02 -0.71
CA GLU A 106 26.00 -14.05 -1.28
C GLU A 106 25.74 -12.85 -2.19
N LEU A 107 24.76 -13.02 -3.09
CA LEU A 107 24.09 -11.94 -3.77
C LEU A 107 22.63 -11.88 -3.30
N ILE A 108 22.20 -10.71 -2.81
CA ILE A 108 20.78 -10.40 -2.67
C ILE A 108 20.35 -9.75 -4.00
N SER A 109 19.27 -10.22 -4.62
CA SER A 109 18.85 -9.72 -5.93
C SER A 109 17.36 -9.92 -6.21
N LEU A 110 16.88 -9.30 -7.30
CA LEU A 110 15.48 -9.26 -7.70
C LEU A 110 15.20 -9.95 -9.06
N PRO A 111 15.50 -11.25 -9.25
CA PRO A 111 14.84 -12.01 -10.30
C PRO A 111 14.33 -13.40 -9.90
N GLY A 112 13.06 -13.64 -10.20
CA GLY A 112 12.37 -14.94 -10.21
C GLY A 112 10.98 -14.78 -10.82
N VAL A 113 10.94 -14.09 -11.97
CA VAL A 113 10.00 -12.99 -12.23
C VAL A 113 8.73 -13.37 -12.97
N GLY A 114 7.59 -12.85 -12.49
CA GLY A 114 6.48 -12.42 -13.35
C GLY A 114 5.12 -12.94 -12.88
N GLU A 115 5.08 -14.22 -12.55
CA GLU A 115 3.84 -14.90 -12.14
C GLU A 115 3.48 -14.59 -10.68
N ASN A 116 2.23 -14.84 -10.29
CA ASN A 116 1.67 -14.46 -8.98
C ASN A 116 1.85 -12.96 -8.64
N TYR A 117 1.69 -12.07 -9.63
CA TYR A 117 1.60 -10.63 -9.39
C TYR A 117 0.37 -10.29 -8.55
N GLN A 118 0.60 -9.74 -7.36
CA GLN A 118 -0.44 -9.35 -6.41
C GLN A 118 -0.41 -7.84 -6.18
N TYR A 119 -1.59 -7.25 -5.99
CA TYR A 119 -1.77 -5.80 -6.04
C TYR A 119 -3.08 -5.32 -5.42
N HIS A 120 -3.03 -4.19 -4.69
CA HIS A 120 -4.23 -3.54 -4.18
C HIS A 120 -4.77 -2.55 -5.22
N LEU A 121 -6.02 -2.73 -5.65
CA LEU A 121 -6.73 -1.72 -6.45
C LEU A 121 -7.24 -0.62 -5.54
N ARG A 122 -7.55 0.55 -6.11
CA ARG A 122 -8.36 1.57 -5.42
C ARG A 122 -9.36 2.24 -6.35
N ILE A 123 -10.43 2.74 -5.76
CA ILE A 123 -11.35 3.70 -6.36
C ILE A 123 -11.60 4.83 -5.39
N GLN A 124 -12.02 6.00 -5.89
CA GLN A 124 -11.84 7.26 -5.18
C GLN A 124 -12.93 8.25 -5.57
N ILE A 125 -13.82 8.57 -4.62
CA ILE A 125 -15.01 9.38 -4.82
C ILE A 125 -14.83 10.69 -4.05
N SER A 126 -14.83 11.81 -4.77
CA SER A 126 -14.61 13.14 -4.20
C SER A 126 -15.91 13.92 -4.06
N TYR A 127 -16.08 14.58 -2.93
CA TYR A 127 -17.26 15.39 -2.58
C TYR A 127 -16.82 16.83 -2.31
N GLN A 128 -17.59 17.80 -2.78
CA GLN A 128 -17.37 19.21 -2.45
C GLN A 128 -18.00 19.50 -1.08
N PRO A 129 -17.23 19.92 -0.06
CA PRO A 129 -17.79 20.29 1.23
C PRO A 129 -18.54 21.62 1.15
N LYS A 130 -19.28 21.96 2.21
CA LYS A 130 -19.87 23.30 2.39
C LYS A 130 -18.75 24.34 2.59
N ASP A 131 -18.98 25.59 2.18
CA ASP A 131 -17.94 26.64 2.15
C ASP A 131 -17.33 27.00 3.53
N ASN A 132 -17.88 26.48 4.63
CA ASN A 132 -17.33 26.62 5.98
C ASN A 132 -16.26 25.56 6.34
N PHE A 133 -15.89 24.66 5.42
CA PHE A 133 -14.85 23.65 5.61
C PHE A 133 -13.73 23.84 4.57
N THR A 134 -12.48 23.85 5.04
CA THR A 134 -11.28 23.89 4.20
C THR A 134 -10.64 22.52 4.05
N SER A 135 -9.84 22.36 3.00
CA SER A 135 -9.02 21.18 2.69
C SER A 135 -7.61 21.59 2.23
N PHE A 136 -6.77 20.64 1.84
CA PHE A 136 -5.48 20.94 1.20
C PHE A 136 -5.58 21.43 -0.26
N ASP A 137 -6.76 21.48 -0.87
CA ASP A 137 -6.95 22.08 -2.20
C ASP A 137 -6.68 23.59 -2.22
N VAL A 138 -6.82 24.28 -1.08
CA VAL A 138 -6.33 25.65 -0.92
C VAL A 138 -4.84 25.79 -1.28
N LEU A 139 -4.01 24.78 -1.00
CA LEU A 139 -2.58 24.81 -1.33
C LEU A 139 -2.30 24.54 -2.82
N ARG A 140 -3.28 24.03 -3.56
CA ARG A 140 -3.22 23.81 -5.02
C ARG A 140 -3.65 25.06 -5.80
N SER A 141 -4.56 25.85 -5.22
CA SER A 141 -5.22 26.98 -5.88
C SER A 141 -4.75 28.37 -5.41
N ASN A 142 -4.23 28.48 -4.17
CA ASN A 142 -3.78 29.73 -3.55
C ASN A 142 -2.27 29.63 -3.20
N SER A 143 -1.43 30.24 -4.02
CA SER A 143 0.02 30.27 -3.85
C SER A 143 0.49 30.99 -2.58
N THR A 144 -0.27 31.98 -2.10
CA THR A 144 0.04 32.69 -0.84
C THR A 144 -0.18 31.77 0.37
N ALA A 145 -1.24 30.97 0.36
CA ALA A 145 -1.46 29.95 1.40
C ALA A 145 -0.38 28.86 1.36
N ALA A 146 -0.03 28.38 0.15
CA ALA A 146 1.05 27.42 -0.03
C ALA A 146 2.42 27.96 0.47
N ALA A 147 2.73 29.23 0.21
CA ALA A 147 3.94 29.88 0.70
C ALA A 147 3.94 30.04 2.23
N ALA A 148 2.79 30.35 2.84
CA ALA A 148 2.66 30.48 4.29
C ALA A 148 2.84 29.12 5.01
N GLU A 149 2.22 28.05 4.52
CA GLU A 149 2.43 26.70 5.10
C GLU A 149 3.85 26.17 4.85
N LEU A 150 4.49 26.53 3.73
CA LEU A 150 5.90 26.24 3.50
C LEU A 150 6.81 27.01 4.49
N ALA A 151 6.51 28.27 4.78
CA ALA A 151 7.26 29.07 5.75
C ALA A 151 7.15 28.49 7.17
N LYS A 152 5.94 28.09 7.60
CA LYS A 152 5.72 27.36 8.87
C LYS A 152 6.54 26.07 8.93
N ARG A 153 6.48 25.25 7.88
CA ARG A 153 7.27 24.01 7.78
C ARG A 153 8.77 24.26 7.89
N LEU A 154 9.28 25.33 7.28
CA LEU A 154 10.69 25.72 7.35
C LEU A 154 11.08 26.30 8.72
N ALA A 155 10.13 26.85 9.48
CA ALA A 155 10.30 27.29 10.87
C ALA A 155 10.17 26.15 11.90
N GLY A 156 9.80 24.94 11.48
CA GLY A 156 9.54 23.79 12.36
C GLY A 156 8.13 23.77 12.99
N GLU A 157 7.21 24.61 12.52
CA GLU A 157 5.80 24.57 12.92
C GLU A 157 5.02 23.46 12.20
N VAL A 158 3.96 22.96 12.84
CA VAL A 158 3.39 21.62 12.56
C VAL A 158 1.86 21.62 12.54
N LEU A 159 1.29 20.92 11.57
CA LEU A 159 -0.12 20.49 11.58
C LEU A 159 -0.22 19.20 12.42
N GLY A 160 -0.86 19.26 13.59
CA GLY A 160 -0.86 18.17 14.58
C GLY A 160 -2.16 17.36 14.66
N SER A 161 -2.03 16.08 15.03
CA SER A 161 -3.12 15.14 15.33
C SER A 161 -2.80 14.32 16.59
N ASN A 162 -3.66 14.37 17.61
CA ASN A 162 -3.55 13.53 18.81
C ASN A 162 -4.65 12.47 18.83
N ALA A 163 -4.29 11.20 19.03
CA ALA A 163 -5.22 10.10 19.27
C ALA A 163 -4.59 9.10 20.25
N SER A 164 -5.21 8.90 21.41
CA SER A 164 -4.84 7.88 22.40
C SER A 164 -6.00 7.58 23.35
N ALA A 165 -5.95 6.39 24.00
CA ALA A 165 -6.85 5.92 25.08
C ALA A 165 -8.20 5.25 24.72
N LEU A 166 -8.27 4.34 23.72
CA LEU A 166 -9.50 3.53 23.49
C LEU A 166 -9.28 2.04 23.09
N GLU A 167 -8.11 1.46 23.36
CA GLU A 167 -7.64 0.18 22.79
C GLU A 167 -8.25 -1.13 23.39
N ALA A 168 -9.54 -1.17 23.71
CA ALA A 168 -10.15 -2.29 24.45
C ALA A 168 -11.33 -2.97 23.73
N LEU A 169 -11.26 -4.32 23.61
CA LEU A 169 -12.28 -5.29 23.14
C LEU A 169 -12.59 -5.28 21.61
N VAL A 170 -13.02 -6.36 20.92
CA VAL A 170 -13.08 -7.84 21.17
C VAL A 170 -13.13 -8.62 19.81
N HIS A 171 -12.93 -9.96 19.79
CA HIS A 171 -12.91 -10.82 18.58
C HIS A 171 -14.20 -11.66 18.34
N ALA A 172 -14.56 -12.01 17.08
CA ALA A 172 -15.49 -13.12 16.69
C ALA A 172 -15.23 -13.72 15.25
N THR A 173 -15.85 -14.85 14.88
CA THR A 173 -15.31 -15.95 13.97
C THR A 173 -16.33 -16.58 12.98
N VAL A 174 -16.05 -17.42 11.93
CA VAL A 174 -14.92 -17.76 10.98
C VAL A 174 -15.42 -18.87 9.98
N GLY A 175 -14.83 -19.09 8.77
CA GLY A 175 -15.22 -20.19 7.83
C GLY A 175 -14.24 -20.42 6.64
N THR A 176 -14.26 -21.58 5.93
CA THR A 176 -13.12 -22.06 5.06
C THR A 176 -13.46 -22.79 3.72
N SER A 177 -12.49 -22.86 2.76
CA SER A 177 -12.61 -23.52 1.42
C SER A 177 -11.24 -23.87 0.72
N ALA A 178 -11.20 -23.96 -0.64
CA ALA A 178 -10.60 -24.95 -1.58
C ALA A 178 -9.09 -25.35 -1.61
N ASP A 179 -8.21 -24.91 -2.56
CA ASP A 179 -6.86 -25.52 -2.82
C ASP A 179 -5.57 -24.61 -2.85
N VAL A 180 -4.45 -25.08 -2.25
CA VAL A 180 -3.36 -24.35 -1.52
C VAL A 180 -3.22 -22.83 -1.72
N GLY A 181 -2.57 -22.33 -2.78
CA GLY A 181 -2.32 -20.89 -2.94
C GLY A 181 -3.64 -20.10 -3.08
N HIS A 182 -4.63 -20.77 -3.67
CA HIS A 182 -6.01 -20.33 -3.75
C HIS A 182 -6.78 -20.64 -2.43
N ARG A 183 -6.39 -21.61 -1.57
CA ARG A 183 -6.87 -21.73 -0.16
C ARG A 183 -6.50 -20.48 0.59
N ALA A 184 -5.24 -20.07 0.58
CA ALA A 184 -4.82 -18.91 1.36
C ALA A 184 -5.58 -17.65 0.92
N LYS A 185 -5.74 -17.44 -0.39
CA LYS A 185 -6.51 -16.33 -0.96
C LYS A 185 -8.03 -16.45 -0.71
N LEU A 186 -8.67 -17.57 -1.02
CA LEU A 186 -10.12 -17.76 -0.79
C LEU A 186 -10.50 -17.86 0.69
N ALA A 187 -9.64 -18.41 1.54
CA ALA A 187 -9.82 -18.40 2.98
C ALA A 187 -9.55 -17.01 3.56
N GLN A 188 -8.66 -16.19 2.98
CA GLN A 188 -8.67 -14.75 3.25
C GLN A 188 -10.01 -14.12 2.84
N LEU A 189 -10.58 -14.42 1.66
CA LEU A 189 -11.89 -13.89 1.25
C LEU A 189 -13.03 -14.30 2.20
N ALA A 190 -13.01 -15.55 2.69
CA ALA A 190 -14.03 -16.12 3.56
C ALA A 190 -13.81 -15.87 5.06
N ASN A 191 -12.61 -15.42 5.47
CA ASN A 191 -12.29 -15.15 6.86
C ASN A 191 -12.74 -13.74 7.25
N ALA A 192 -13.75 -13.65 8.11
CA ALA A 192 -14.23 -12.40 8.69
C ALA A 192 -13.17 -11.60 9.47
N HIS A 193 -12.02 -12.19 9.84
CA HIS A 193 -10.85 -11.50 10.42
C HIS A 193 -9.92 -10.86 9.40
N VAL A 194 -10.12 -11.07 8.10
CA VAL A 194 -9.31 -10.46 7.04
C VAL A 194 -10.17 -9.41 6.33
N PRO A 195 -9.82 -8.12 6.38
CA PRO A 195 -10.56 -7.10 5.66
C PRO A 195 -10.32 -7.24 4.15
N GLN A 196 -11.42 -7.30 3.40
CA GLN A 196 -11.45 -7.32 1.93
C GLN A 196 -11.31 -5.91 1.34
N ALA A 197 -11.63 -4.91 2.16
CA ALA A 197 -11.79 -3.52 1.81
C ALA A 197 -11.13 -2.63 2.87
N GLU A 198 -10.49 -1.56 2.42
CA GLU A 198 -9.97 -0.47 3.26
C GLU A 198 -10.64 0.84 2.79
N VAL A 199 -11.17 1.68 3.68
CA VAL A 199 -11.73 2.98 3.31
C VAL A 199 -10.90 4.09 3.96
N ILE A 200 -10.09 4.75 3.14
CA ILE A 200 -9.18 5.82 3.56
C ILE A 200 -9.84 7.18 3.30
N PHE A 201 -9.83 8.05 4.31
CA PHE A 201 -10.12 9.47 4.12
C PHE A 201 -8.90 10.19 3.54
N SER A 202 -9.07 10.88 2.42
CA SER A 202 -8.14 11.91 1.97
C SER A 202 -8.79 13.27 2.11
N ASP A 203 -8.12 14.15 2.85
CA ASP A 203 -8.35 15.59 2.78
C ASP A 203 -7.88 16.09 1.39
N GLY A 204 -8.69 16.92 0.74
CA GLY A 204 -8.51 17.39 -0.63
C GLY A 204 -8.91 16.39 -1.73
N TYR A 205 -8.87 16.87 -2.97
CA TYR A 205 -9.12 16.08 -4.16
C TYR A 205 -7.97 15.11 -4.48
N THR A 206 -8.32 13.86 -4.81
CA THR A 206 -7.37 12.85 -5.31
C THR A 206 -7.84 12.05 -6.53
N GLY A 207 -9.02 12.39 -7.09
CA GLY A 207 -9.68 11.71 -8.21
C GLY A 207 -8.90 11.70 -9.55
N VAL A 208 -9.36 10.88 -10.51
CA VAL A 208 -8.62 10.63 -11.77
C VAL A 208 -8.66 11.78 -12.78
N LYS A 209 -9.69 12.64 -12.75
CA LYS A 209 -9.88 13.74 -13.72
C LYS A 209 -8.85 14.88 -13.59
N GLY A 210 -7.95 14.81 -12.60
CA GLY A 210 -7.19 15.96 -12.12
C GLY A 210 -8.05 16.93 -11.29
N TYR A 211 -7.39 17.77 -10.49
CA TYR A 211 -8.06 18.90 -9.82
C TYR A 211 -8.65 19.84 -10.87
N PRO A 212 -9.79 20.52 -10.63
CA PRO A 212 -10.38 21.45 -11.60
C PRO A 212 -9.34 22.42 -12.20
N PRO A 213 -9.27 22.56 -13.53
CA PRO A 213 -8.38 23.53 -14.18
C PRO A 213 -8.87 24.96 -13.94
N THR A 214 -8.00 25.95 -14.11
CA THR A 214 -8.31 27.40 -13.93
C THR A 214 -9.46 27.93 -14.80
N THR A 215 -9.86 27.19 -15.83
CA THR A 215 -11.02 27.47 -16.70
C THR A 215 -12.35 26.92 -16.18
N SER A 216 -12.35 26.17 -15.07
CA SER A 216 -13.53 25.56 -14.46
C SER A 216 -14.14 26.46 -13.38
N LEU A 217 -15.47 26.47 -13.29
CA LEU A 217 -16.21 27.10 -12.18
C LEU A 217 -15.96 26.42 -10.81
N LEU A 218 -15.30 25.26 -10.81
CA LEU A 218 -14.86 24.53 -9.60
C LEU A 218 -13.38 24.78 -9.26
N TYR A 219 -12.67 25.64 -9.99
CA TYR A 219 -11.31 26.05 -9.60
C TYR A 219 -11.34 26.83 -8.29
N GLY A 220 -10.43 26.50 -7.36
CA GLY A 220 -10.41 27.11 -6.03
C GLY A 220 -11.55 26.63 -5.11
N LYS A 221 -12.27 25.55 -5.48
CA LYS A 221 -13.11 24.82 -4.54
C LYS A 221 -12.30 23.74 -3.81
N GLU A 222 -12.70 23.52 -2.57
CA GLU A 222 -12.20 22.49 -1.68
C GLU A 222 -12.88 21.15 -1.99
N PHE A 223 -12.24 20.03 -1.64
CA PHE A 223 -12.85 18.70 -1.71
C PHE A 223 -12.41 17.84 -0.52
N PHE A 224 -13.13 16.74 -0.28
CA PHE A 224 -12.54 15.56 0.36
C PHE A 224 -12.78 14.34 -0.51
N THR A 225 -11.98 13.28 -0.33
CA THR A 225 -12.10 12.05 -1.11
C THR A 225 -12.18 10.83 -0.21
N LEU A 226 -13.18 9.97 -0.40
CA LEU A 226 -13.19 8.62 0.14
C LEU A 226 -12.50 7.69 -0.86
N ILE A 227 -11.38 7.09 -0.45
CA ILE A 227 -10.60 6.15 -1.26
C ILE A 227 -10.87 4.74 -0.74
N ALA A 228 -11.55 3.91 -1.50
CA ALA A 228 -11.71 2.50 -1.22
C ALA A 228 -10.57 1.70 -1.84
N GLY A 229 -9.79 0.99 -1.02
CA GLY A 229 -8.80 0.00 -1.42
C GLY A 229 -9.39 -1.41 -1.44
N LEU A 230 -9.07 -2.18 -2.48
CA LEU A 230 -9.43 -3.59 -2.62
C LEU A 230 -8.23 -4.44 -2.21
N MET A 231 -8.39 -5.27 -1.19
CA MET A 231 -7.25 -5.84 -0.45
C MET A 231 -6.89 -7.27 -0.85
N HIS A 232 -7.57 -7.86 -1.84
CA HIS A 232 -7.25 -9.17 -2.42
C HIS A 232 -6.52 -9.05 -3.77
N PRO A 233 -5.87 -10.12 -4.26
CA PRO A 233 -5.11 -10.08 -5.52
C PRO A 233 -5.97 -10.29 -6.78
N PRO A 234 -5.48 -9.87 -7.97
CA PRO A 234 -6.02 -10.26 -9.28
C PRO A 234 -5.65 -11.71 -9.67
N ALA A 235 -6.13 -12.18 -10.83
CA ALA A 235 -6.03 -13.57 -11.28
C ALA A 235 -5.17 -13.75 -12.55
N ASP A 236 -4.25 -14.71 -12.48
CA ASP A 236 -3.57 -15.47 -13.54
C ASP A 236 -2.96 -14.73 -14.76
N PRO A 237 -1.63 -14.48 -14.73
CA PRO A 237 -0.80 -14.18 -15.89
C PRO A 237 -0.16 -15.45 -16.49
N LEU A 238 0.28 -15.36 -17.75
CA LEU A 238 1.31 -16.23 -18.34
C LEU A 238 1.98 -15.51 -19.53
N GLY A 239 3.32 -15.42 -19.53
CA GLY A 239 4.07 -15.14 -20.77
C GLY A 239 5.27 -14.18 -20.64
N LYS A 240 5.73 -13.68 -21.80
CA LYS A 240 6.70 -12.57 -21.86
C LYS A 240 6.12 -11.37 -21.09
N PRO A 241 6.94 -10.50 -20.45
CA PRO A 241 6.45 -9.45 -19.53
C PRO A 241 5.69 -8.32 -20.23
N VAL A 242 4.46 -8.64 -20.63
CA VAL A 242 3.37 -7.68 -20.82
C VAL A 242 2.92 -7.32 -19.40
N ILE A 243 3.00 -6.04 -19.02
CA ILE A 243 2.40 -5.57 -17.77
C ILE A 243 0.91 -5.35 -18.04
N ASP A 244 0.21 -6.47 -18.27
CA ASP A 244 -1.25 -6.57 -18.28
C ASP A 244 -1.69 -7.30 -17.00
N PRO A 245 -2.05 -6.55 -15.95
CA PRO A 245 -2.42 -7.08 -14.65
C PRO A 245 -3.94 -7.32 -14.53
N LYS A 246 -4.70 -7.20 -15.63
CA LYS A 246 -6.10 -7.65 -15.74
C LYS A 246 -7.02 -7.23 -14.58
N TYR A 247 -6.89 -5.98 -14.15
CA TYR A 247 -7.38 -5.54 -12.85
C TYR A 247 -8.90 -5.73 -12.64
N LEU A 248 -9.70 -5.67 -13.69
CA LEU A 248 -11.16 -5.80 -13.65
C LEU A 248 -11.70 -6.98 -14.49
N ASP A 249 -10.83 -7.80 -15.09
CA ASP A 249 -11.21 -8.91 -15.97
C ASP A 249 -11.90 -10.06 -15.23
N ASN A 250 -11.68 -10.15 -13.91
CA ASN A 250 -12.43 -11.03 -13.03
C ASN A 250 -13.69 -10.31 -12.55
N GLU A 251 -14.85 -10.90 -12.85
CA GLU A 251 -16.18 -10.44 -12.43
C GLU A 251 -16.24 -10.13 -10.92
N TYR A 252 -15.58 -10.94 -10.08
CA TYR A 252 -15.50 -10.68 -8.64
C TYR A 252 -14.82 -9.34 -8.32
N ASN A 253 -13.73 -9.00 -9.01
CA ASN A 253 -13.05 -7.73 -8.84
C ASN A 253 -13.98 -6.58 -9.24
N PHE A 254 -14.66 -6.68 -10.38
CA PHE A 254 -15.56 -5.64 -10.87
C PHE A 254 -16.74 -5.42 -9.92
N GLN A 255 -17.40 -6.49 -9.47
CA GLN A 255 -18.51 -6.41 -8.52
C GLN A 255 -18.07 -5.93 -7.13
N ALA A 256 -16.90 -6.36 -6.64
CA ALA A 256 -16.36 -5.85 -5.38
C ALA A 256 -16.05 -4.34 -5.45
N MET A 257 -15.54 -3.86 -6.60
CA MET A 257 -15.32 -2.43 -6.83
C MET A 257 -16.63 -1.64 -6.97
N VAL A 258 -17.67 -2.23 -7.58
CA VAL A 258 -19.04 -1.67 -7.61
C VAL A 258 -19.64 -1.57 -6.20
N GLU A 259 -19.51 -2.60 -5.36
CA GLU A 259 -19.97 -2.57 -3.97
C GLU A 259 -19.16 -1.63 -3.08
N LEU A 260 -17.84 -1.50 -3.31
CA LEU A 260 -17.01 -0.48 -2.65
C LEU A 260 -17.49 0.94 -2.98
N VAL A 261 -17.85 1.22 -4.23
CA VAL A 261 -18.43 2.53 -4.60
C VAL A 261 -19.78 2.76 -3.95
N LYS A 262 -20.66 1.74 -3.92
CA LYS A 262 -21.93 1.81 -3.20
C LYS A 262 -21.72 2.04 -1.70
N PHE A 263 -20.73 1.37 -1.08
CA PHE A 263 -20.42 1.49 0.34
C PHE A 263 -19.87 2.87 0.71
N CYS A 264 -18.89 3.39 -0.03
CA CYS A 264 -18.41 4.76 0.18
C CYS A 264 -19.50 5.82 -0.01
N ARG A 265 -20.47 5.60 -0.93
CA ARG A 265 -21.65 6.46 -1.03
C ARG A 265 -22.62 6.29 0.14
N ARG A 266 -22.85 5.07 0.67
CA ARG A 266 -23.64 4.88 1.91
C ARG A 266 -23.02 5.65 3.08
N ILE A 267 -21.70 5.56 3.25
CA ILE A 267 -20.96 6.30 4.28
C ILE A 267 -21.10 7.82 4.08
N ALA A 268 -20.90 8.33 2.85
CA ALA A 268 -21.05 9.77 2.57
C ALA A 268 -22.48 10.29 2.75
N LEU A 269 -23.49 9.45 2.54
CA LEU A 269 -24.91 9.78 2.74
C LEU A 269 -25.39 9.59 4.18
N ALA A 270 -24.61 8.95 5.06
CA ALA A 270 -24.92 8.82 6.48
C ALA A 270 -24.52 10.08 7.26
N GLU A 271 -25.32 10.42 8.28
CA GLU A 271 -25.00 11.55 9.17
C GLU A 271 -24.00 11.13 10.26
N PRO A 272 -23.14 12.06 10.74
CA PRO A 272 -23.13 13.49 10.42
C PRO A 272 -22.24 13.87 9.22
N LEU A 273 -21.75 12.89 8.43
CA LEU A 273 -20.93 13.17 7.24
C LEU A 273 -21.76 13.80 6.11
N ARG A 274 -23.01 13.37 5.89
CA ARG A 274 -23.91 14.03 4.92
C ARG A 274 -24.07 15.52 5.22
N GLY A 275 -24.09 15.90 6.48
CA GLY A 275 -24.19 17.27 6.97
C GLY A 275 -23.06 18.21 6.54
N VAL A 276 -21.91 17.72 6.05
CA VAL A 276 -20.75 18.59 5.73
C VAL A 276 -20.52 18.86 4.23
N TRP A 277 -21.25 18.24 3.30
CA TRP A 277 -21.04 18.40 1.85
C TRP A 277 -22.28 18.82 1.04
N VAL A 278 -22.03 19.33 -0.18
CA VAL A 278 -23.08 19.85 -1.07
C VAL A 278 -23.32 18.95 -2.28
N ASP A 279 -22.27 18.52 -2.99
CA ASP A 279 -22.38 17.71 -4.21
C ASP A 279 -21.21 16.70 -4.37
N GLU A 280 -21.40 15.70 -5.22
CA GLU A 280 -20.39 14.70 -5.60
C GLU A 280 -19.75 15.08 -6.94
N TYR A 281 -18.42 15.07 -7.04
CA TYR A 281 -17.68 15.59 -8.21
C TYR A 281 -17.71 14.69 -9.46
N ASP A 282 -18.07 13.41 -9.32
CA ASP A 282 -18.10 12.45 -10.43
C ASP A 282 -19.21 11.39 -10.29
N PRO A 283 -20.49 11.79 -10.32
CA PRO A 283 -21.61 10.90 -10.08
C PRO A 283 -21.80 9.88 -11.22
N GLY A 284 -21.97 8.61 -10.83
CA GLY A 284 -22.13 7.47 -11.76
C GLY A 284 -21.57 6.16 -11.17
N LEU A 285 -21.96 4.99 -11.69
CA LEU A 285 -21.58 3.69 -11.11
C LEU A 285 -20.70 2.84 -12.04
N GLU A 286 -21.27 2.12 -13.00
CA GLU A 286 -20.54 1.14 -13.82
C GLU A 286 -19.45 1.80 -14.67
N ARG A 287 -19.81 2.85 -15.41
CA ARG A 287 -18.85 3.67 -16.18
C ARG A 287 -17.85 4.40 -15.27
N PHE A 288 -18.18 4.64 -14.01
CA PHE A 288 -17.24 5.21 -13.04
C PHE A 288 -16.19 4.15 -12.66
N VAL A 289 -16.60 2.96 -12.19
CA VAL A 289 -15.69 1.86 -11.84
C VAL A 289 -14.69 1.53 -12.95
N ALA A 290 -15.16 1.40 -14.19
CA ALA A 290 -14.30 1.08 -15.33
C ALA A 290 -13.28 2.18 -15.69
N ASN A 291 -13.56 3.46 -15.39
CA ASN A 291 -12.70 4.59 -15.77
C ASN A 291 -11.91 5.22 -14.61
N THR A 292 -12.29 4.97 -13.35
CA THR A 292 -11.68 5.61 -12.17
C THR A 292 -10.95 4.64 -11.22
N THR A 293 -11.00 3.34 -11.50
CA THR A 293 -10.16 2.34 -10.83
C THR A 293 -8.67 2.61 -11.08
N LEU A 294 -7.89 2.62 -10.01
CA LEU A 294 -6.47 2.93 -9.96
C LEU A 294 -5.69 1.90 -9.15
N ARG A 295 -4.37 2.13 -9.11
CA ARG A 295 -3.36 1.39 -8.35
C ARG A 295 -3.04 2.08 -7.01
N ILE A 296 -2.77 1.32 -5.94
CA ILE A 296 -2.28 1.84 -4.64
C ILE A 296 -0.75 1.98 -4.57
N PHE A 297 0.01 1.34 -5.47
CA PHE A 297 1.48 1.21 -5.40
C PHE A 297 2.00 0.15 -4.40
N HIS A 298 1.25 -0.95 -4.23
CA HIS A 298 1.66 -2.15 -3.48
C HIS A 298 1.87 -3.39 -4.41
N PRO A 299 2.91 -3.45 -5.27
CA PRO A 299 3.25 -4.66 -6.00
C PRO A 299 3.91 -5.70 -5.09
N MET A 300 3.48 -6.95 -5.16
CA MET A 300 4.06 -8.05 -4.38
C MET A 300 3.89 -9.43 -5.04
N GLY A 301 4.53 -10.46 -4.49
CA GLY A 301 4.30 -11.87 -4.85
C GLY A 301 4.97 -12.44 -6.11
N THR A 302 5.66 -11.60 -6.89
CA THR A 302 6.31 -11.95 -8.16
C THR A 302 7.57 -12.82 -8.05
N ALA A 303 7.93 -13.29 -6.86
CA ALA A 303 8.98 -14.25 -6.55
C ALA A 303 8.62 -15.05 -5.28
N ALA A 304 7.37 -15.50 -5.18
CA ALA A 304 6.75 -16.02 -3.96
C ALA A 304 7.56 -17.04 -3.14
N MET A 305 7.58 -16.85 -1.82
CA MET A 305 8.06 -17.81 -0.83
C MET A 305 6.98 -18.87 -0.55
N LEU A 306 7.06 -19.98 -1.28
CA LEU A 306 6.14 -21.13 -1.22
C LEU A 306 6.94 -22.43 -1.41
N PRO A 307 6.35 -23.61 -1.13
CA PRO A 307 6.90 -24.86 -1.62
C PRO A 307 7.05 -24.83 -3.14
N LYS A 308 8.15 -25.36 -3.68
CA LYS A 308 8.42 -25.36 -5.13
C LYS A 308 7.33 -26.07 -5.95
N ALA A 309 6.61 -27.03 -5.35
CA ALA A 309 5.48 -27.70 -5.98
C ALA A 309 4.27 -26.76 -6.20
N ASP A 310 4.12 -25.74 -5.34
CA ASP A 310 3.03 -24.76 -5.36
C ASP A 310 3.42 -23.47 -6.13
N GLY A 311 4.44 -23.54 -6.99
CA GLY A 311 4.97 -22.39 -7.74
C GLY A 311 6.01 -21.56 -7.00
N GLY A 312 6.52 -22.02 -5.86
CA GLY A 312 7.51 -21.31 -5.05
C GLY A 312 8.84 -21.03 -5.76
N VAL A 313 9.33 -19.81 -5.58
CA VAL A 313 10.55 -19.26 -6.20
C VAL A 313 11.70 -19.19 -5.20
N VAL A 314 11.42 -18.80 -3.94
CA VAL A 314 12.36 -18.87 -2.82
C VAL A 314 11.88 -19.84 -1.74
N ASP A 315 12.82 -20.46 -1.03
CA ASP A 315 12.55 -21.30 0.14
C ASP A 315 12.44 -20.48 1.45
N SER A 316 12.30 -21.16 2.60
CA SER A 316 12.20 -20.51 3.92
C SER A 316 13.48 -19.75 4.33
N GLU A 317 14.61 -20.13 3.74
CA GLU A 317 15.89 -19.42 3.90
C GLU A 317 16.03 -18.28 2.89
N LEU A 318 14.97 -17.95 2.15
CA LEU A 318 14.91 -16.91 1.12
C LEU A 318 15.79 -17.21 -0.10
N VAL A 319 16.31 -18.43 -0.23
CA VAL A 319 17.24 -18.83 -1.31
C VAL A 319 16.46 -19.17 -2.58
N VAL A 320 16.92 -18.68 -3.73
CA VAL A 320 16.25 -18.93 -5.02
C VAL A 320 16.39 -20.39 -5.44
N CYS A 321 15.26 -21.04 -5.71
CA CYS A 321 15.14 -22.46 -6.00
C CYS A 321 16.07 -22.93 -7.13
N GLY A 322 16.98 -23.86 -6.80
CA GLY A 322 17.95 -24.42 -7.76
C GLY A 322 19.27 -23.63 -7.90
N THR A 323 19.43 -22.55 -7.14
CA THR A 323 20.67 -21.77 -7.09
C THR A 323 21.47 -22.02 -5.81
N GLU A 324 22.66 -21.44 -5.77
CA GLU A 324 23.46 -21.25 -4.55
C GLU A 324 23.84 -19.76 -4.46
N ASN A 325 23.87 -19.27 -3.22
CA ASN A 325 24.36 -17.94 -2.88
C ASN A 325 23.56 -16.79 -3.53
N LEU A 326 22.27 -17.01 -3.80
CA LEU A 326 21.30 -16.00 -4.26
C LEU A 326 20.05 -16.04 -3.40
N ARG A 327 19.70 -14.88 -2.82
CA ARG A 327 18.43 -14.67 -2.08
C ARG A 327 17.63 -13.51 -2.68
N VAL A 328 16.31 -13.55 -2.52
CA VAL A 328 15.41 -12.40 -2.77
C VAL A 328 14.98 -11.83 -1.42
N VAL A 329 14.97 -10.50 -1.26
CA VAL A 329 14.62 -9.81 -0.01
C VAL A 329 13.87 -8.50 -0.33
N ASP A 330 12.61 -8.62 -0.75
CA ASP A 330 11.68 -7.50 -0.93
C ASP A 330 10.21 -7.98 -0.96
N ALA A 331 9.27 -7.13 -1.36
CA ALA A 331 7.85 -7.47 -1.49
C ALA A 331 7.55 -8.60 -2.49
N SER A 332 8.45 -8.93 -3.43
CA SER A 332 8.19 -10.00 -4.40
C SER A 332 8.09 -11.39 -3.76
N MET A 333 8.69 -11.61 -2.58
CA MET A 333 8.54 -12.90 -1.88
C MET A 333 7.17 -13.12 -1.25
N ILE A 334 6.37 -12.07 -1.01
CA ILE A 334 5.12 -12.13 -0.24
C ILE A 334 4.13 -13.05 -0.96
N PRO A 335 3.87 -14.28 -0.48
CA PRO A 335 3.20 -15.30 -1.29
C PRO A 335 1.71 -15.04 -1.47
N VAL A 336 1.10 -14.29 -0.54
CA VAL A 336 -0.32 -13.97 -0.46
C VAL A 336 -0.46 -12.51 -0.03
N GLN A 337 -1.36 -11.77 -0.67
CA GLN A 337 -1.58 -10.35 -0.39
C GLN A 337 -1.89 -10.08 1.09
N ILE A 338 -1.35 -8.98 1.61
CA ILE A 338 -1.51 -8.55 3.00
C ILE A 338 -2.54 -7.42 3.04
N SER A 339 -3.61 -7.54 3.84
CA SER A 339 -4.63 -6.48 3.97
C SER A 339 -4.17 -5.28 4.82
N ALA A 340 -3.03 -4.69 4.47
CA ALA A 340 -2.45 -3.50 5.10
C ALA A 340 -1.53 -2.73 4.13
N HIS A 341 -1.08 -1.53 4.52
CA HIS A 341 0.02 -0.83 3.84
C HIS A 341 1.35 -1.59 4.02
N ILE A 342 1.85 -2.23 2.96
CA ILE A 342 2.96 -3.21 3.03
C ILE A 342 4.34 -2.68 3.47
N GLN A 343 4.48 -1.39 3.78
CA GLN A 343 5.78 -0.80 4.15
C GLN A 343 6.34 -1.42 5.45
N THR A 344 5.49 -1.66 6.45
CA THR A 344 5.87 -2.33 7.71
C THR A 344 6.28 -3.78 7.47
N ALA A 345 5.53 -4.52 6.64
CA ALA A 345 5.86 -5.88 6.24
C ALA A 345 7.21 -5.96 5.49
N VAL A 346 7.50 -5.00 4.58
CA VAL A 346 8.78 -4.94 3.87
C VAL A 346 9.95 -4.63 4.81
N TYR A 347 9.78 -3.79 5.84
CA TYR A 347 10.79 -3.63 6.89
C TYR A 347 11.00 -4.93 7.67
N ALA A 348 9.93 -5.59 8.11
CA ALA A 348 10.04 -6.87 8.84
C ALA A 348 10.70 -7.99 8.01
N ILE A 349 10.46 -8.02 6.68
CA ILE A 349 11.17 -8.91 5.74
C ILE A 349 12.66 -8.57 5.70
N GLY A 350 13.02 -7.29 5.67
CA GLY A 350 14.42 -6.84 5.69
C GLY A 350 15.17 -7.26 6.96
N GLU A 351 14.59 -6.99 8.13
CA GLU A 351 15.16 -7.40 9.42
C GLU A 351 15.26 -8.92 9.55
N LYS A 352 14.20 -9.66 9.19
CA LYS A 352 14.20 -11.14 9.29
C LYS A 352 15.17 -11.79 8.29
N ALA A 353 15.39 -11.18 7.13
CA ALA A 353 16.43 -11.61 6.21
C ALA A 353 17.84 -11.33 6.74
N ALA A 354 18.05 -10.21 7.45
CA ALA A 354 19.33 -9.91 8.10
C ALA A 354 19.67 -10.99 9.15
N ASP A 355 18.73 -11.37 10.03
CA ASP A 355 18.86 -12.51 10.95
C ASP A 355 19.35 -13.78 10.24
N ILE A 356 18.64 -14.18 9.16
CA ILE A 356 18.90 -15.43 8.42
C ILE A 356 20.28 -15.40 7.76
N ILE A 357 20.66 -14.27 7.15
CA ILE A 357 21.96 -14.11 6.47
C ILE A 357 23.11 -14.03 7.48
N ILE A 358 22.89 -13.41 8.66
CA ILE A 358 23.87 -13.40 9.76
C ILE A 358 24.06 -14.83 10.29
N ALA A 359 22.98 -15.56 10.57
CA ALA A 359 23.04 -16.94 11.07
C ALA A 359 23.72 -17.90 10.07
N ALA A 360 23.56 -17.68 8.76
CA ALA A 360 24.24 -18.43 7.71
C ALA A 360 25.73 -18.07 7.52
N HIS A 361 26.25 -17.07 8.24
CA HIS A 361 27.60 -16.51 8.07
C HIS A 361 28.38 -16.30 9.39
N ALA A 362 27.84 -16.77 10.51
CA ALA A 362 28.48 -16.83 11.83
C ALA A 362 29.43 -18.03 11.96
#